data_AF-A0A842MZL9-F1
#
_entry.id   AF-A0A842MZL9-F1
#
_cell.length_a   1.000
_cell.length_b   1.000
_cell.length_c   1.000
_cell.angle_alpha   90.00
_cell.angle_beta   90.00
_cell.angle_gamma   90.00
#
_symmetry.space_group_name_H-M   'P 1'
#
loop_
_entity.id
_entity.type
_entity.pdbx_description
1 polymer ?
#
loop_
_entity_poly.entity_id
_entity_poly.type
_entity_poly.pdbx_seq_one_letter_code
_entity_poly.pdbx_strand_id
1 'polypeptide(L)'
;MKPRLYDIWPDFEPVYDENEYSWTTLRGLGDTLLLNCGGCDGPSDVRHARCEECVGKRSGIASEAYISSTGRDLEKWPTIMLCRIHSPD
;
A
#
# COMPACT_ATOMS: atom_id res chain seq x y z
N MET A 1 22.06 -22.31 -8.77
CA MET A 1 21.38 -21.06 -9.13
C MET A 1 21.05 -20.34 -7.83
N LYS A 2 21.54 -19.12 -7.59
CA LYS A 2 21.13 -18.38 -6.39
C LYS A 2 19.65 -17.99 -6.55
N PRO A 3 18.78 -18.21 -5.54
CA PRO A 3 17.41 -17.69 -5.61
C PRO A 3 17.47 -16.18 -5.82
N ARG A 4 16.60 -15.63 -6.67
CA ARG A 4 16.49 -14.17 -6.77
C ARG A 4 15.99 -13.67 -5.42
N LEU A 5 16.37 -12.44 -5.05
CA LEU A 5 16.15 -11.86 -3.71
C LEU A 5 14.70 -11.98 -3.21
N TYR A 6 13.74 -12.09 -4.13
CA TYR A 6 12.31 -12.15 -3.87
C TYR A 6 11.71 -13.56 -3.98
N ASP A 7 12.45 -14.55 -4.49
CA ASP A 7 12.02 -15.95 -4.60
C ASP A 7 12.03 -16.67 -3.23
N ILE A 8 12.44 -15.99 -2.15
CA ILE A 8 12.51 -16.51 -0.77
C ILE A 8 11.25 -16.22 0.04
N TRP A 9 10.38 -15.31 -0.44
CA TRP A 9 9.16 -14.96 0.26
C TRP A 9 8.02 -15.91 -0.13
N PRO A 10 7.18 -16.33 0.82
CA PRO A 10 6.04 -17.17 0.51
C PRO A 10 5.07 -16.41 -0.40
N ASP A 11 4.39 -17.16 -1.25
CA ASP A 11 3.22 -16.65 -1.94
C ASP A 11 2.17 -16.21 -0.90
N PHE A 12 1.72 -14.96 -0.98
CA PHE A 12 0.69 -14.41 -0.10
C PHE A 12 -0.52 -13.95 -0.90
N GLU A 13 -1.68 -13.92 -0.24
CA GLU A 13 -2.93 -13.38 -0.79
C GLU A 13 -3.20 -12.00 -0.16
N PRO A 14 -3.19 -10.91 -0.94
CA PRO A 14 -3.48 -9.57 -0.42
C PRO A 14 -4.96 -9.41 -0.06
N VAL A 15 -5.22 -8.75 1.06
CA VAL A 15 -6.57 -8.32 1.46
C VAL A 15 -6.82 -6.91 0.94
N TYR A 16 -8.04 -6.66 0.46
CA TYR A 16 -8.48 -5.39 -0.12
C TYR A 16 -9.67 -4.82 0.64
N ASP A 17 -9.54 -4.71 1.97
CA ASP A 17 -10.56 -4.11 2.84
C ASP A 17 -10.30 -2.60 3.02
N GLU A 18 -11.31 -1.82 3.39
CA GLU A 18 -11.19 -0.39 3.68
C GLU A 18 -10.24 -0.12 4.87
N ASN A 19 -10.09 -1.12 5.76
CA ASN A 19 -9.18 -1.08 6.91
C ASN A 19 -7.69 -1.20 6.52
N GLU A 20 -7.41 -1.53 5.26
CA GLU A 20 -6.05 -1.78 4.79
C GLU A 20 -5.33 -0.47 4.41
N TYR A 21 -6.03 0.64 4.19
CA TYR A 21 -5.39 1.90 3.85
C TYR A 21 -5.85 3.06 4.73
N SER A 22 -4.98 4.06 4.83
CA SER A 22 -5.30 5.35 5.41
C SER A 22 -4.54 6.44 4.64
N TRP A 23 -4.98 7.68 4.71
CA TRP A 23 -4.23 8.80 4.13
C TRP A 23 -4.11 9.92 5.14
N THR A 24 -3.02 10.69 5.02
CA THR A 24 -2.77 11.86 5.85
C THR A 24 -1.91 12.86 5.11
N THR A 25 -1.93 14.13 5.51
CA THR A 25 -1.05 15.15 4.96
C THR A 25 0.21 15.26 5.82
N LEU A 26 1.35 14.86 5.28
CA LEU A 26 2.65 14.96 5.96
C LEU A 26 3.38 16.23 5.52
N ARG A 27 3.90 16.99 6.49
CA ARG A 27 4.66 18.21 6.21
C ARG A 27 5.88 17.90 5.35
N GLY A 28 5.94 18.49 4.15
CA GLY A 28 7.02 18.30 3.18
C GLY A 28 6.83 17.13 2.22
N LEU A 29 5.85 16.26 2.44
CA LEU A 29 5.52 15.13 1.54
C LEU A 29 4.12 15.25 0.92
N GLY A 30 3.29 16.15 1.45
CA GLY A 30 1.92 16.37 0.96
C GLY A 30 0.98 15.25 1.38
N ASP A 31 -0.09 15.07 0.61
CA ASP A 31 -1.05 13.99 0.82
C ASP A 31 -0.36 12.64 0.56
N THR A 32 -0.30 11.84 1.62
CA THR A 32 0.47 10.60 1.68
C THR A 32 -0.46 9.44 1.95
N LEU A 33 -0.38 8.41 1.11
CA LEU A 33 -1.10 7.15 1.30
C LEU A 33 -0.28 6.24 2.20
N LEU A 34 -0.94 5.67 3.21
CA LEU A 34 -0.41 4.64 4.09
C LEU A 34 -1.11 3.32 3.72
N LEU A 35 -0.35 2.34 3.24
CA LEU A 35 -0.84 0.99 2.98
C LEU A 35 -0.33 0.05 4.06
N ASN A 36 -1.23 -0.57 4.83
CA ASN A 36 -0.87 -1.60 5.80
C ASN A 36 -0.58 -2.94 5.10
N CYS A 37 0.63 -3.45 5.18
CA CYS A 37 1.02 -4.79 4.73
C CYS A 37 1.01 -5.81 5.86
N GLY A 38 0.55 -5.45 7.07
CA GLY A 38 0.67 -6.29 8.27
C GLY A 38 -0.04 -7.65 8.18
N GLY A 39 -1.07 -7.77 7.33
CA GLY A 39 -1.79 -9.03 7.10
C GLY A 39 -1.13 -9.98 6.10
N CYS A 40 -0.11 -9.55 5.36
CA CYS A 40 0.55 -10.40 4.35
C CYS A 40 2.02 -10.68 4.69
N ASP A 41 2.48 -11.89 4.34
CA ASP A 41 3.87 -12.30 4.46
C ASP A 41 4.73 -11.79 3.29
N GLY A 42 4.30 -10.76 2.57
CA GLY A 42 5.06 -10.17 1.47
C GLY A 42 6.20 -9.27 1.93
N PRO A 43 7.19 -8.99 1.07
CA PRO A 43 8.35 -8.16 1.42
C PRO A 43 8.06 -6.67 1.63
N SER A 44 6.81 -6.21 1.40
CA SER A 44 6.47 -4.78 1.39
C SER A 44 7.38 -3.97 0.47
N ASP A 45 7.65 -4.49 -0.73
CA ASP A 45 8.62 -3.94 -1.67
C ASP A 45 8.09 -4.04 -3.10
N VAL A 46 7.92 -2.91 -3.78
CA VAL A 46 7.37 -2.84 -5.16
C VAL A 46 8.29 -3.47 -6.21
N ARG A 47 9.53 -3.85 -5.86
CA ARG A 47 10.39 -4.68 -6.72
C ARG A 47 9.89 -6.14 -6.79
N HIS A 48 9.01 -6.55 -5.88
CA HIS A 48 8.30 -7.83 -5.92
C HIS A 48 6.99 -7.68 -6.69
N ALA A 49 6.78 -8.46 -7.75
CA ALA A 49 5.63 -8.32 -8.66
C ALA A 49 4.26 -8.32 -7.93
N ARG A 50 4.04 -9.24 -6.97
CA ARG A 50 2.78 -9.25 -6.19
C ARG A 50 2.59 -7.99 -5.34
N CYS A 51 3.67 -7.40 -4.81
CA CYS A 51 3.57 -6.16 -4.04
C CYS A 51 3.28 -4.98 -4.96
N GLU A 52 3.90 -4.93 -6.14
CA GLU A 52 3.59 -3.92 -7.15
C GLU A 52 2.10 -3.94 -7.53
N GLU A 53 1.56 -5.12 -7.86
CA GLU A 53 0.14 -5.27 -8.21
C GLU A 53 -0.78 -4.89 -7.03
N CYS A 54 -0.47 -5.36 -5.83
CA CYS A 54 -1.23 -5.06 -4.61
C CYS A 54 -1.25 -3.55 -4.31
N VAL A 55 -0.10 -2.89 -4.38
CA VAL A 55 0.02 -1.44 -4.18
C VAL A 55 -0.76 -0.68 -5.25
N GLY A 56 -0.66 -1.09 -6.52
CA GLY A 56 -1.43 -0.51 -7.61
C GLY A 56 -2.93 -0.55 -7.34
N LYS A 57 -3.48 -1.74 -7.08
CA LYS A 57 -4.90 -1.94 -6.78
C LYS A 57 -5.37 -1.11 -5.59
N ARG A 58 -4.66 -1.18 -4.46
CA ARG A 58 -5.05 -0.46 -3.23
C ARG A 58 -4.90 1.05 -3.37
N SER A 59 -3.91 1.52 -4.13
CA SER A 59 -3.78 2.94 -4.42
C SER A 59 -4.91 3.48 -5.28
N GLY A 60 -5.45 2.68 -6.21
CA GLY A 60 -6.63 3.02 -7.01
C GLY A 60 -7.87 3.20 -6.13
N ILE A 61 -8.18 2.17 -5.32
CA ILE A 61 -9.31 2.20 -4.36
C ILE A 61 -9.20 3.41 -3.43
N ALA A 62 -8.02 3.66 -2.86
CA ALA A 62 -7.81 4.80 -1.99
C ALA A 62 -7.96 6.15 -2.71
N SER A 63 -7.58 6.25 -3.99
CA SER A 63 -7.73 7.49 -4.78
C SER A 63 -9.21 7.81 -5.02
N GLU A 64 -10.02 6.80 -5.35
CA GLU A 64 -11.47 6.96 -5.53
C GLU A 64 -12.13 7.42 -4.22
N ALA A 65 -11.78 6.80 -3.09
CA ALA A 65 -12.26 7.19 -1.77
C ALA A 65 -11.80 8.61 -1.37
N TYR A 66 -10.57 8.99 -1.69
CA TYR A 66 -10.04 10.33 -1.44
C TYR A 66 -10.77 11.41 -2.25
N ILE A 67 -10.98 11.19 -3.55
CA ILE A 67 -11.71 12.13 -4.42
C ILE A 67 -13.15 12.29 -3.93
N SER A 68 -13.81 11.17 -3.61
CA SER A 68 -15.19 11.18 -3.09
C SER A 68 -15.32 11.93 -1.75
N SER A 69 -14.35 11.76 -0.84
CA SER A 69 -14.39 12.36 0.51
C SER A 69 -13.92 13.81 0.56
N THR A 70 -13.05 14.24 -0.33
CA THR A 70 -12.42 15.58 -0.28
C THR A 70 -12.84 16.51 -1.41
N GLY A 71 -13.37 15.98 -2.51
CA GLY A 71 -13.67 16.73 -3.74
C GLY A 71 -12.43 17.23 -4.49
N ARG A 72 -11.22 16.78 -4.10
CA ARG A 72 -9.96 17.15 -4.74
C ARG A 72 -9.58 16.08 -5.75
N ASP A 73 -9.21 16.51 -6.96
CA ASP A 73 -8.65 15.61 -7.97
C ASP A 73 -7.28 15.09 -7.53
N LEU A 74 -7.06 13.80 -7.75
CA LEU A 74 -5.81 13.11 -7.47
C LEU A 74 -5.48 12.15 -8.62
N GLU A 75 -4.60 12.56 -9.52
CA GLU A 75 -4.14 11.70 -10.63
C GLU A 75 -3.27 10.54 -10.13
N LYS A 76 -2.41 10.81 -9.13
CA LYS A 76 -1.54 9.84 -8.47
C LYS A 76 -1.15 10.32 -7.09
N TRP A 77 -1.00 9.38 -6.15
CA TRP A 77 -0.41 9.66 -4.84
C TRP A 77 1.03 10.17 -4.96
N PRO A 78 1.35 11.37 -4.45
CA PRO A 78 2.72 11.90 -4.42
C PRO A 78 3.65 10.99 -3.61
N THR A 79 3.15 10.46 -2.50
CA THR A 79 3.88 9.56 -1.61
C THR A 79 3.00 8.39 -1.20
N ILE A 80 3.55 7.17 -1.29
CA ILE A 80 2.95 5.95 -0.75
C ILE A 80 3.94 5.34 0.23
N MET A 81 3.51 5.10 1.46
CA MET A 81 4.27 4.41 2.49
C MET A 81 3.70 3.02 2.72
N LEU A 82 4.55 2.00 2.58
CA LEU A 82 4.22 0.62 2.92
C LEU A 82 4.57 0.39 4.38
N CYS A 83 3.55 0.17 5.21
CA CYS A 83 3.67 0.10 6.66
C CYS A 83 3.27 -1.29 7.15
N ARG A 84 3.76 -1.69 8.32
CA ARG A 84 3.19 -2.81 9.09
C ARG A 84 2.69 -2.25 10.39
N ILE A 85 1.39 -1.97 10.44
CA ILE A 85 0.73 -1.40 11.62
C ILE A 85 0.04 -2.54 12.34
N HIS A 86 0.53 -2.82 13.55
CA HIS A 86 -0.06 -3.79 14.45
C HIS A 86 -0.87 -3.02 15.49
N SER A 87 -2.17 -3.25 15.55
CA SER A 87 -2.93 -2.86 16.74
C SER A 87 -2.53 -3.80 17.87
N PRO A 88 -2.24 -3.30 19.09
CA PRO A 88 -2.20 -4.16 20.24
C PRO A 88 -3.60 -4.76 20.43
N ASP A 89 -3.68 -6.09 20.57
CA ASP A 89 -4.89 -6.77 21.00
C ASP A 89 -5.40 -6.23 22.35
#